data_AF-A0A327HMA5-F1
#
_entry.id   AF-A0A327HMA5-F1
#
_cell.length_a   1.000
_cell.length_b   1.000
_cell.length_c   1.000
_cell.angle_alpha   90.00
_cell.angle_beta   90.00
_cell.angle_gamma   90.00
#
_symmetry.space_group_name_H-M   'P 1'
#
loop_
_entity.id
_entity.type
_entity.pdbx_description
1 polymer ?
#
loop_
_entity_poly.entity_id
_entity_poly.type
_entity_poly.pdbx_seq_one_letter_code
_entity_poly.pdbx_strand_id
1 'polypeptide(L)'
;MATSKSHNSRIYIHVGDIEIDISGEQQDVDSHLIKIMDGEEWSIALSKIRSKRDSAIAAAIKAAKLSGIPSRGNAFKQLIDNCNISKKPDQVLAAIHYLKDVESLEDIPPRVILNLFEDSKLEPPKNLSLYFNRLVEKGYLSIPKESDKNRYANLTLEGRVHLDNLSKK
;
A
#
# COMPACT_ATOMS: atom_id res chain seq x y z
N MET A 1 59.44 22.62 14.27
CA MET A 1 58.67 22.11 13.13
C MET A 1 57.33 21.63 13.65
N ALA A 2 56.25 22.39 13.39
CA ALA A 2 54.90 21.97 13.74
C ALA A 2 54.40 21.02 12.64
N THR A 3 54.12 19.76 13.01
CA THR A 3 53.47 18.79 12.12
C THR A 3 52.00 19.17 11.99
N SER A 4 51.59 19.74 10.85
CA SER A 4 50.18 19.90 10.51
C SER A 4 49.56 18.51 10.38
N LYS A 5 48.60 18.18 11.26
CA LYS A 5 47.73 17.03 11.03
C LYS A 5 46.86 17.35 9.82
N SER A 6 47.16 16.75 8.67
CA SER A 6 46.24 16.71 7.53
C SER A 6 44.99 15.94 7.98
N HIS A 7 43.88 16.66 8.15
CA HIS A 7 42.58 16.07 8.45
C HIS A 7 41.98 15.60 7.12
N ASN A 8 42.29 14.34 6.77
CA ASN A 8 41.72 13.69 5.61
C ASN A 8 40.26 13.35 5.89
N SER A 9 39.35 13.90 5.10
CA SER A 9 37.90 13.72 5.18
C SER A 9 37.45 12.78 4.08
N ARG A 10 36.49 11.91 4.36
CA ARG A 10 35.94 10.96 3.38
C ARG A 10 34.43 10.87 3.48
N ILE A 11 33.77 10.81 2.34
CA ILE A 11 32.33 10.64 2.19
C ILE A 11 32.10 9.43 1.28
N TYR A 12 31.35 8.48 1.82
CA TYR A 12 30.96 7.27 1.12
C TYR A 12 29.45 7.17 1.11
N ILE A 13 28.85 7.12 -0.08
CA ILE A 13 27.41 7.02 -0.30
C ILE A 13 27.15 5.78 -1.14
N HIS A 14 26.34 4.87 -0.62
CA HIS A 14 25.94 3.66 -1.31
C HIS A 14 24.42 3.53 -1.31
N VAL A 15 23.81 3.56 -2.50
CA VAL A 15 22.35 3.46 -2.69
C VAL A 15 22.04 2.53 -3.87
N GLY A 16 21.62 1.30 -3.57
CA GLY A 16 21.40 0.29 -4.60
C GLY A 16 22.69 -0.03 -5.35
N ASP A 17 22.69 0.14 -6.68
CA ASP A 17 23.86 -0.12 -7.54
C ASP A 17 24.81 1.09 -7.65
N ILE A 18 24.54 2.18 -6.93
CA ILE A 18 25.29 3.45 -7.03
C ILE A 18 26.24 3.57 -5.86
N GLU A 19 27.52 3.76 -6.17
CA GLU A 19 28.61 3.95 -5.22
C GLU A 19 29.33 5.27 -5.54
N ILE A 20 29.40 6.16 -4.53
CA ILE A 20 30.14 7.41 -4.61
C ILE A 20 31.11 7.44 -3.44
N ASP A 21 32.39 7.55 -3.75
CA ASP A 21 33.48 7.59 -2.77
C ASP A 21 34.38 8.80 -3.03
N ILE A 22 34.38 9.74 -2.07
CA ILE A 22 35.13 10.99 -2.16
C ILE A 22 36.02 11.08 -0.93
N SER A 23 37.33 11.23 -1.12
CA SER A 23 38.29 11.41 -0.02
C SER A 23 39.29 12.52 -0.34
N GLY A 24 39.63 13.34 0.64
CA GLY A 24 40.60 14.42 0.48
C GLY A 24 40.58 15.42 1.65
N GLU A 25 41.20 16.58 1.47
CA GLU A 25 41.09 17.65 2.46
C GLU A 25 39.65 18.15 2.56
N GLN A 26 39.24 18.58 3.75
CA GLN A 26 37.84 18.90 4.03
C GLN A 26 37.22 19.93 3.07
N GLN A 27 38.01 20.94 2.67
CA GLN A 27 37.56 21.96 1.73
C GLN A 27 37.34 21.41 0.30
N ASP A 28 38.14 20.44 -0.11
CA ASP A 28 38.01 19.75 -1.41
C ASP A 28 36.79 18.84 -1.41
N VAL A 29 36.58 18.10 -0.31
CA VAL A 29 35.43 17.23 -0.10
C VAL A 29 34.12 18.04 -0.11
N ASP A 30 34.07 19.15 0.61
CA ASP A 30 32.90 20.04 0.67
C ASP A 30 32.60 20.67 -0.70
N SER A 31 33.62 21.10 -1.43
CA SER A 31 33.47 21.67 -2.78
C SER A 31 32.98 20.63 -3.79
N HIS A 32 33.43 19.38 -3.66
CA HIS A 32 32.95 18.27 -4.50
C HIS A 32 31.49 17.92 -4.17
N LEU A 33 31.14 17.88 -2.88
CA LEU A 33 29.78 17.69 -2.41
C LEU A 33 28.81 18.75 -2.96
N ILE A 34 29.19 20.03 -2.90
CA ILE A 34 28.33 21.13 -3.37
C ILE A 34 28.05 21.00 -4.87
N LYS A 35 29.07 20.69 -5.69
CA LYS A 35 28.88 20.46 -7.14
C LYS A 35 27.97 19.28 -7.45
N ILE A 36 28.06 18.25 -6.62
CA ILE A 36 27.23 17.06 -6.69
C ILE A 36 25.79 17.40 -6.30
N MET A 37 25.58 18.21 -5.26
CA MET A 37 24.26 18.65 -4.78
C MET A 37 23.58 19.68 -5.69
N ASP A 38 24.35 20.59 -6.30
CA ASP A 38 23.86 21.65 -7.21
C ASP A 38 23.70 21.18 -8.67
N GLY A 39 24.21 20.00 -9.00
CA GLY A 39 24.20 19.46 -10.36
C GLY A 39 22.90 18.75 -10.75
N GLU A 40 22.57 18.81 -12.04
CA GLU A 40 21.55 17.96 -12.69
C GLU A 40 21.81 16.46 -12.43
N GLU A 41 23.05 16.06 -12.16
CA GLU A 41 23.42 14.67 -11.91
C GLU A 41 22.73 14.06 -10.68
N TRP A 42 22.57 14.79 -9.57
CA TRP A 42 21.85 14.28 -8.40
C TRP A 42 20.35 14.19 -8.64
N SER A 43 19.78 15.20 -9.29
CA SER A 43 18.35 15.19 -9.63
C SER A 43 18.02 14.07 -10.63
N ILE A 44 18.90 13.85 -11.63
CA ILE A 44 18.78 12.76 -12.62
C ILE A 44 19.03 11.40 -11.97
N ALA A 45 20.03 11.27 -11.09
CA ALA A 45 20.30 10.03 -10.36
C ALA A 45 19.14 9.67 -9.43
N LEU A 46 18.63 10.61 -8.64
CA LEU A 46 17.45 10.41 -7.80
C LEU A 46 16.19 10.10 -8.61
N SER A 47 16.02 10.73 -9.77
CA SER A 47 14.90 10.44 -10.68
C SER A 47 15.02 9.04 -11.29
N LYS A 48 16.23 8.61 -11.66
CA LYS A 48 16.49 7.23 -12.12
C LYS A 48 16.30 6.21 -11.00
N ILE A 49 16.71 6.52 -9.76
CA ILE A 49 16.48 5.68 -8.58
C ILE A 49 14.98 5.55 -8.30
N ARG A 50 14.22 6.65 -8.31
CA ARG A 50 12.76 6.64 -8.17
C ARG A 50 12.09 5.84 -9.28
N SER A 51 12.42 6.10 -10.54
CA SER A 51 11.85 5.38 -11.67
C SER A 51 12.15 3.88 -11.64
N LYS A 52 13.39 3.48 -11.30
CA LYS A 52 13.75 2.07 -11.11
C LYS A 52 13.04 1.45 -9.92
N ARG A 53 12.91 2.16 -8.81
CA ARG A 53 12.15 1.70 -7.63
C ARG A 53 10.68 1.52 -7.96
N ASP A 54 10.05 2.48 -8.61
CA ASP A 54 8.64 2.40 -9.01
C ASP A 54 8.41 1.30 -10.05
N SER A 55 9.35 1.11 -10.97
CA SER A 55 9.33 0.00 -11.93
C SER A 55 9.52 -1.35 -11.24
N ALA A 56 10.41 -1.46 -10.25
CA ALA A 56 10.62 -2.68 -9.46
C ALA A 56 9.41 -2.98 -8.56
N ILE A 57 8.78 -1.97 -7.98
CA ILE A 57 7.53 -2.11 -7.22
C ILE A 57 6.39 -2.52 -8.14
N ALA A 58 6.24 -1.87 -9.30
CA ALA A 58 5.23 -2.23 -10.29
C ALA A 58 5.46 -3.64 -10.85
N ALA A 59 6.72 -4.03 -11.07
CA ALA A 59 7.10 -5.38 -11.47
C ALA A 59 6.86 -6.39 -10.36
N ALA A 60 7.11 -6.06 -9.09
CA ALA A 60 6.79 -6.91 -7.94
C ALA A 60 5.27 -7.05 -7.74
N ILE A 61 4.48 -5.99 -7.94
CA ILE A 61 3.01 -6.02 -7.91
C ILE A 61 2.47 -6.83 -9.09
N LYS A 62 3.04 -6.65 -10.30
CA LYS A 62 2.64 -7.38 -11.51
C LYS A 62 3.07 -8.85 -11.43
N ALA A 63 4.24 -9.13 -10.88
CA ALA A 63 4.72 -10.47 -10.57
C ALA A 63 3.86 -11.10 -9.49
N ALA A 64 3.48 -10.40 -8.41
CA ALA A 64 2.53 -10.87 -7.42
C ALA A 64 1.16 -11.24 -8.04
N LYS A 65 0.66 -10.41 -8.97
CA LYS A 65 -0.55 -10.69 -9.76
C LYS A 65 -0.39 -11.90 -10.71
N LEU A 66 0.82 -12.14 -11.24
CA LEU A 66 1.12 -13.23 -12.20
C LEU A 66 1.56 -14.55 -11.53
N SER A 67 2.13 -14.51 -10.33
CA SER A 67 2.79 -15.64 -9.65
C SER A 67 1.96 -16.26 -8.52
N GLY A 68 0.79 -15.72 -8.21
CA GLY A 68 -0.10 -16.33 -7.23
C GLY A 68 0.46 -16.33 -5.81
N ILE A 69 1.07 -15.21 -5.37
CA ILE A 69 0.94 -14.80 -3.95
C ILE A 69 -0.55 -14.92 -3.63
N PRO A 70 -0.96 -15.60 -2.54
CA PRO A 70 -2.24 -16.30 -2.44
C PRO A 70 -3.31 -15.52 -3.19
N SER A 71 -3.84 -16.09 -4.28
CA SER A 71 -4.81 -15.44 -5.18
C SER A 71 -5.69 -14.49 -4.38
N ARG A 72 -5.89 -13.23 -4.78
CA ARG A 72 -6.68 -12.20 -4.05
C ARG A 72 -7.73 -12.77 -3.07
N GLY A 73 -8.53 -13.75 -3.51
CA GLY A 73 -9.44 -14.47 -2.64
C GLY A 73 -8.85 -15.35 -1.52
N ASN A 74 -7.75 -16.08 -1.68
CA ASN A 74 -7.04 -16.73 -0.58
C ASN A 74 -6.58 -15.73 0.51
N ALA A 75 -6.08 -14.56 0.12
CA ALA A 75 -5.69 -13.53 1.09
C ALA A 75 -6.91 -13.00 1.86
N PHE A 76 -8.02 -12.74 1.16
CA PHE A 76 -9.29 -12.37 1.81
C PHE A 76 -9.84 -13.50 2.68
N LYS A 77 -9.77 -14.76 2.22
CA LYS A 77 -10.19 -15.93 3.00
C LYS A 77 -9.41 -16.04 4.30
N GLN A 78 -8.08 -15.91 4.26
CA GLN A 78 -7.24 -15.92 5.46
C GLN A 78 -7.63 -14.80 6.43
N LEU A 79 -7.97 -13.61 5.94
CA LEU A 79 -8.48 -12.51 6.78
C LEU A 79 -9.79 -12.92 7.47
N ILE A 80 -10.75 -13.46 6.71
CA ILE A 80 -12.04 -13.91 7.25
C ILE A 80 -11.86 -15.01 8.31
N ASP A 81 -11.01 -16.00 8.03
CA ASP A 81 -10.75 -17.15 8.90
C ASP A 81 -10.01 -16.70 10.17
N ASN A 82 -8.94 -15.89 10.05
CA ASN A 82 -8.15 -15.41 11.18
C ASN A 82 -8.92 -14.48 12.12
N CYS A 83 -9.88 -13.72 11.59
CA CYS A 83 -10.72 -12.81 12.38
C CYS A 83 -12.06 -13.44 12.78
N ASN A 84 -12.26 -14.74 12.57
CA ASN A 84 -13.49 -15.47 12.92
C ASN A 84 -14.78 -14.83 12.37
N ILE A 85 -14.73 -14.22 11.18
CA ILE A 85 -15.84 -13.45 10.60
C ILE A 85 -16.84 -14.41 9.91
N SER A 86 -17.79 -14.90 10.67
CA SER A 86 -18.78 -15.90 10.19
C SER A 86 -20.03 -15.29 9.56
N LYS A 87 -20.48 -14.12 10.03
CA LYS A 87 -21.76 -13.54 9.61
C LYS A 87 -21.62 -12.85 8.25
N LYS A 88 -22.55 -13.15 7.33
CA LYS A 88 -22.52 -12.56 5.97
C LYS A 88 -22.47 -11.03 5.92
N PRO A 89 -23.21 -10.25 6.75
CA PRO A 89 -23.06 -8.80 6.78
C PRO A 89 -21.64 -8.34 7.14
N ASP A 90 -21.00 -9.01 8.11
CA ASP A 90 -19.65 -8.69 8.55
C ASP A 90 -18.61 -9.09 7.50
N GLN A 91 -18.84 -10.21 6.79
CA GLN A 91 -18.02 -10.59 5.62
C GLN A 91 -18.11 -9.56 4.49
N VAL A 92 -19.30 -9.01 4.23
CA VAL A 92 -19.47 -7.94 3.22
C VAL A 92 -18.76 -6.66 3.66
N LEU A 93 -18.86 -6.30 4.94
CA LEU A 93 -18.15 -5.14 5.49
C LEU A 93 -16.62 -5.32 5.39
N ALA A 94 -16.12 -6.51 5.74
CA ALA A 94 -14.71 -6.87 5.62
C ALA A 94 -14.23 -6.87 4.15
N ALA A 95 -15.07 -7.31 3.20
CA ALA A 95 -14.76 -7.27 1.78
C ALA A 95 -14.55 -5.83 1.29
N ILE A 96 -15.43 -4.91 1.71
CA ILE A 96 -15.31 -3.49 1.36
C ILE A 96 -14.03 -2.89 1.97
N HIS A 97 -13.75 -3.20 3.24
CA HIS A 97 -12.52 -2.76 3.92
C HIS A 97 -11.26 -3.29 3.19
N TYR A 98 -11.24 -4.58 2.86
CA TYR A 98 -10.11 -5.18 2.15
C TYR A 98 -9.86 -4.49 0.81
N LEU A 99 -10.90 -4.29 0.01
CA LEU A 99 -10.77 -3.66 -1.30
C LEU A 99 -10.41 -2.16 -1.20
N LYS A 100 -10.98 -1.41 -0.26
CA LYS A 100 -10.71 0.03 -0.08
C LYS A 100 -9.36 0.31 0.58
N ASP A 101 -9.11 -0.32 1.72
CA ASP A 101 -8.04 0.10 2.62
C ASP A 101 -6.79 -0.77 2.48
N VAL A 102 -6.95 -2.04 2.08
CA VAL A 102 -5.81 -2.95 1.84
C VAL A 102 -5.37 -2.91 0.37
N GLU A 103 -6.31 -2.99 -0.57
CA GLU A 103 -5.98 -2.93 -2.01
C GLU A 103 -6.02 -1.51 -2.61
N SER A 104 -6.43 -0.49 -1.83
CA SER A 104 -6.49 0.91 -2.27
C SER A 104 -7.36 1.14 -3.53
N LEU A 105 -8.44 0.37 -3.69
CA LEU A 105 -9.40 0.53 -4.78
C LEU A 105 -10.44 1.61 -4.46
N GLU A 106 -10.47 2.68 -5.24
CA GLU A 106 -11.45 3.76 -5.06
C GLU A 106 -12.85 3.43 -5.61
N ASP A 107 -12.91 2.71 -6.73
CA ASP A 107 -14.15 2.28 -7.40
C ASP A 107 -14.31 0.77 -7.25
N ILE A 108 -15.34 0.36 -6.49
CA ILE A 108 -15.60 -1.03 -6.14
C ILE A 108 -17.02 -1.39 -6.59
N PRO A 109 -17.23 -1.70 -7.88
CA PRO A 109 -18.54 -2.11 -8.34
C PRO A 109 -18.97 -3.43 -7.69
N PRO A 110 -20.29 -3.69 -7.55
CA PRO A 110 -20.82 -4.92 -6.95
C PRO A 110 -20.16 -6.21 -7.45
N ARG A 111 -19.82 -6.27 -8.75
CA ARG A 111 -19.13 -7.42 -9.37
C ARG A 111 -17.76 -7.69 -8.76
N VAL A 112 -16.99 -6.66 -8.41
CA VAL A 112 -15.66 -6.83 -7.79
C VAL A 112 -15.78 -7.46 -6.41
N ILE A 113 -16.81 -7.07 -5.64
CA ILE A 113 -17.09 -7.70 -4.34
C ILE A 113 -17.51 -9.16 -4.55
N LEU A 114 -18.43 -9.45 -5.47
CA LEU A 114 -18.88 -10.82 -5.74
C LEU A 114 -17.71 -11.73 -6.19
N ASN A 115 -16.89 -11.25 -7.12
CA ASN A 115 -15.70 -11.97 -7.57
C ASN A 115 -14.73 -12.23 -6.42
N LEU A 116 -14.55 -11.29 -5.49
CA LEU A 116 -13.73 -11.52 -4.31
C LEU A 116 -14.23 -12.70 -3.48
N PHE A 117 -15.55 -12.82 -3.26
CA PHE A 117 -16.14 -13.98 -2.56
C PHE A 117 -15.88 -15.28 -3.33
N GLU A 118 -16.10 -15.28 -4.64
CA GLU A 118 -15.87 -16.45 -5.51
C GLU A 118 -14.40 -16.89 -5.52
N ASP A 119 -13.47 -15.95 -5.72
CA ASP A 119 -12.03 -16.18 -5.68
C ASP A 119 -11.58 -16.75 -4.32
N SER A 120 -12.30 -16.41 -3.26
CA SER A 120 -12.05 -16.86 -1.88
C SER A 120 -12.69 -18.20 -1.56
N LYS A 121 -13.44 -18.79 -2.50
CA LYS A 121 -14.27 -19.98 -2.26
C LYS A 121 -15.26 -19.79 -1.10
N LEU A 122 -15.69 -18.56 -0.87
CA LEU A 122 -16.75 -18.21 0.08
C LEU A 122 -18.06 -18.04 -0.68
N GLU A 123 -19.18 -18.39 -0.05
CA GLU A 123 -20.48 -18.15 -0.68
C GLU A 123 -20.73 -16.64 -0.87
N PRO A 124 -21.01 -16.16 -2.09
CA PRO A 124 -21.31 -14.75 -2.29
C PRO A 124 -22.65 -14.36 -1.66
N PRO A 125 -22.84 -13.09 -1.26
CA PRO A 125 -24.10 -12.60 -0.75
C PRO A 125 -25.19 -12.66 -1.84
N LYS A 126 -26.32 -13.33 -1.55
CA LYS A 126 -27.47 -13.44 -2.48
C LYS A 126 -28.04 -12.08 -2.90
N ASN A 127 -27.99 -11.08 -2.02
CA ASN A 127 -28.46 -9.73 -2.29
C ASN A 127 -27.49 -8.72 -1.67
N LEU A 128 -26.51 -8.27 -2.46
CA LEU A 128 -25.50 -7.33 -1.99
C LEU A 128 -26.11 -5.99 -1.57
N SER A 129 -27.06 -5.45 -2.34
CA SER A 129 -27.72 -4.16 -2.04
C SER A 129 -28.41 -4.16 -0.68
N LEU A 130 -29.02 -5.27 -0.28
CA LEU A 130 -29.63 -5.42 1.05
C LEU A 130 -28.58 -5.30 2.17
N TYR A 131 -27.41 -5.90 2.01
CA TYR A 131 -26.34 -5.80 3.00
C TYR A 131 -25.76 -4.39 3.07
N PHE A 132 -25.59 -3.72 1.93
CA PHE A 132 -25.20 -2.31 1.90
C PHE A 132 -26.16 -1.44 2.70
N ASN A 133 -27.46 -1.52 2.41
CA ASN A 133 -28.48 -0.74 3.11
C ASN A 133 -28.42 -0.98 4.62
N ARG A 134 -28.36 -2.23 5.06
CA ARG A 134 -28.29 -2.57 6.49
C ARG A 134 -27.02 -2.08 7.16
N LEU A 135 -25.89 -2.11 6.47
CA LEU A 135 -24.61 -1.62 6.99
C LEU A 135 -24.60 -0.09 7.08
N VAL A 136 -25.25 0.59 6.14
CA VAL A 136 -25.47 2.05 6.17
C VAL A 136 -26.43 2.44 7.30
N GLU A 137 -27.54 1.73 7.46
CA GLU A 137 -28.51 1.94 8.55
C GLU A 137 -27.88 1.77 9.93
N LYS A 138 -26.92 0.85 10.06
CA LYS A 138 -26.12 0.65 11.28
C LYS A 138 -25.01 1.69 11.48
N GLY A 139 -24.78 2.55 10.50
CA GLY A 139 -23.70 3.54 10.52
C GLY A 139 -22.31 2.95 10.32
N TYR A 140 -22.17 1.75 9.75
CA TYR A 140 -20.87 1.11 9.48
C TYR A 140 -20.30 1.45 8.09
N LEU A 141 -21.18 1.85 7.17
CA LEU A 141 -20.81 2.32 5.84
C LEU A 141 -21.36 3.72 5.60
N SER A 142 -20.60 4.51 4.85
CA SER A 142 -21.07 5.76 4.26
C SER A 142 -20.99 5.65 2.73
N ILE A 143 -22.00 6.19 2.06
CA ILE A 143 -22.08 6.28 0.60
C ILE A 143 -22.16 7.76 0.24
N PRO A 144 -21.27 8.27 -0.64
CA PRO A 144 -21.36 9.64 -1.13
C PRO A 144 -22.68 9.89 -1.87
N LYS A 145 -23.36 11.01 -1.59
CA LYS A 145 -24.70 11.32 -2.12
C LYS A 145 -24.76 11.48 -3.65
N GLU A 146 -23.65 11.85 -4.29
CA GLU A 146 -23.58 12.15 -5.73
C GLU A 146 -23.12 10.95 -6.58
N SER A 147 -23.13 9.75 -5.99
CA SER A 147 -22.38 8.62 -6.50
C SER A 147 -23.26 7.42 -6.82
N ASP A 148 -22.81 6.60 -7.78
CA ASP A 148 -23.42 5.31 -8.12
C ASP A 148 -23.49 4.45 -6.83
N LYS A 149 -24.72 4.26 -6.32
CA LYS A 149 -25.06 4.16 -4.89
C LYS A 149 -24.23 3.20 -4.03
N ASN A 150 -23.55 2.19 -4.58
CA ASN A 150 -22.78 1.23 -3.78
C ASN A 150 -21.29 1.18 -4.16
N ARG A 151 -20.88 1.73 -5.30
CA ARG A 151 -19.52 1.54 -5.84
C ARG A 151 -18.45 2.25 -5.01
N TYR A 152 -18.84 3.31 -4.32
CA TYR A 152 -17.96 4.19 -3.58
C TYR A 152 -18.26 4.15 -2.08
N ALA A 153 -18.86 3.07 -1.59
CA ALA A 153 -19.04 2.93 -0.16
C ALA A 153 -17.69 2.87 0.56
N ASN A 154 -17.60 3.58 1.68
CA ASN A 154 -16.44 3.62 2.54
C ASN A 154 -16.84 3.21 3.95
N LEU A 155 -15.92 2.57 4.68
CA LEU A 155 -16.15 2.30 6.10
C LEU A 155 -16.15 3.60 6.89
N THR A 156 -17.09 3.69 7.82
CA THR A 156 -17.08 4.71 8.87
C THR A 156 -16.10 4.31 9.98
N LEU A 157 -15.86 5.22 10.92
CA LEU A 157 -15.08 4.90 12.11
C LEU A 157 -15.73 3.77 12.92
N GLU A 158 -17.05 3.80 13.07
CA GLU A 158 -17.84 2.80 13.78
C GLU A 158 -17.73 1.42 13.10
N GLY A 159 -17.74 1.39 11.76
CA GLY A 159 -17.57 0.16 10.99
C GLY A 159 -16.19 -0.47 11.18
N ARG A 160 -15.13 0.34 11.25
CA ARG A 160 -13.76 -0.13 11.54
C ARG A 160 -13.66 -0.68 12.96
N VAL A 161 -14.14 0.06 13.95
CA VAL A 161 -14.16 -0.39 15.35
C VAL A 161 -14.92 -1.70 15.52
N HIS A 162 -16.02 -1.89 14.78
CA HIS A 162 -16.77 -3.15 14.77
C HIS A 162 -15.91 -4.32 14.25
N LEU A 163 -15.21 -4.15 13.13
CA LEU A 163 -14.29 -5.18 12.61
C LEU A 163 -13.12 -5.46 13.57
N ASP A 164 -12.53 -4.41 14.16
CA ASP A 164 -11.45 -4.57 15.14
C ASP A 164 -11.91 -5.38 16.36
N ASN A 165 -13.13 -5.16 16.83
CA ASN A 165 -13.70 -5.92 17.95
C ASN A 165 -13.99 -7.39 17.59
N LEU A 166 -14.23 -7.70 16.31
CA LEU A 166 -14.35 -9.08 15.84
C LEU A 166 -12.99 -9.77 15.81
N SER A 167 -11.93 -9.08 15.39
CA SER A 167 -10.57 -9.63 15.30
C SER A 167 -9.95 -10.00 16.66
N LYS A 168 -10.45 -9.42 17.76
CA LYS A 168 -9.96 -9.65 19.13
C LYS A 168 -10.57 -10.86 19.83
N LYS A 169 -11.49 -11.58 19.17
CA LYS A 169 -12.20 -12.75 19.73
C LYS A 169 -11.65 -14.06 19.21
#